data_AF-A0A519C2N4-F1
#
_entry.id   AF-A0A519C2N4-F1
#
_cell.length_a   1.000
_cell.length_b   1.000
_cell.length_c   1.000
_cell.angle_alpha   90.00
_cell.angle_beta   90.00
_cell.angle_gamma   90.00
#
_symmetry.space_group_name_H-M   'P 1'
#
loop_
_entity.id
_entity.type
_entity.pdbx_description
1 polymer ?
#
loop_
_entity_poly.entity_id
_entity_poly.type
_entity_poly.pdbx_seq_one_letter_code
_entity_poly.pdbx_strand_id
1 'polypeptide(L)'
;MDTRTVAYEGFPIDTGSVVALQLLNPDNRIPACIVSSNMYANRAETIVLGKAARDVLAEQGKKAIVVVVASLSNRMFTEHIDEVDDRIHSQKDDDWNRKILEFFAAGRLEDLSQLSRDIHGQIRVSKVVAYKPAWWMAATMGQHNNYAGEVLAYEALHGSGGAVITLTPTDGSFGDKEFDEDDVEFYHGDRDVLDKGML
;
A
#
# COMPACT_ATOMS: atom_id res chain seq x y z
N MET A 1 1.61 14.61 13.65
CA MET A 1 1.65 13.13 13.71
C MET A 1 2.56 12.73 14.85
N ASP A 2 2.06 12.03 15.87
CA ASP A 2 2.87 11.45 16.96
C ASP A 2 3.05 9.96 16.66
N THR A 3 4.30 9.52 16.42
CA THR A 3 4.64 8.10 16.23
C THR A 3 5.32 7.59 17.49
N ARG A 4 4.75 6.56 18.11
CA ARG A 4 5.31 5.95 19.33
C ARG A 4 5.82 4.56 19.03
N THR A 5 7.04 4.28 19.45
CA THR A 5 7.57 2.92 19.45
C THR A 5 6.84 2.11 20.51
N VAL A 6 6.22 1.00 20.10
CA VAL A 6 5.67 0.02 21.02
C VAL A 6 6.60 -1.18 21.00
N ALA A 7 7.32 -1.39 22.11
CA ALA A 7 8.31 -2.45 22.24
C ALA A 7 8.28 -2.98 23.68
N TYR A 8 7.27 -3.78 24.01
CA TYR A 8 7.21 -4.54 25.25
C TYR A 8 7.09 -6.03 24.96
N GLU A 9 7.61 -6.85 25.87
CA GLU A 9 7.57 -8.30 25.76
C GLU A 9 6.12 -8.81 25.75
N GLY A 10 5.76 -9.61 24.73
CA GLY A 10 4.41 -10.10 24.55
C GLY A 10 3.46 -9.14 23.82
N PHE A 11 3.97 -8.05 23.22
CA PHE A 11 3.15 -7.22 22.33
C PHE A 11 2.56 -8.08 21.19
N PRO A 12 1.22 -8.11 21.02
CA PRO A 12 0.61 -8.94 20.00
C PRO A 12 0.82 -8.34 18.61
N ILE A 13 1.66 -8.97 17.82
CA ILE A 13 1.83 -8.63 16.39
C ILE A 13 0.61 -9.14 15.63
N ASP A 14 0.09 -8.34 14.70
CA ASP A 14 -1.06 -8.73 13.90
C ASP A 14 -0.74 -9.92 12.96
N THR A 15 -1.76 -10.72 12.67
CA THR A 15 -1.63 -11.94 11.87
C THR A 15 -1.09 -11.66 10.46
N GLY A 16 -1.43 -10.52 9.85
CA GLY A 16 -0.96 -10.17 8.50
C GLY A 16 0.54 -9.99 8.46
N SER A 17 1.09 -9.26 9.43
CA SER A 17 2.54 -9.09 9.60
C SER A 17 3.25 -10.42 9.86
N VAL A 18 2.70 -11.28 10.73
CA VAL A 18 3.29 -12.59 11.03
C VAL A 18 3.32 -13.48 9.79
N VAL A 19 2.21 -13.58 9.05
CA VAL A 19 2.13 -14.41 7.84
C VAL A 19 3.09 -13.90 6.76
N ALA A 20 3.14 -12.58 6.53
CA ALA A 20 4.04 -12.01 5.53
C ALA A 20 5.52 -12.28 5.87
N LEU A 21 5.91 -12.11 7.13
CA LEU A 21 7.28 -12.40 7.56
C LEU A 21 7.61 -13.89 7.50
N GLN A 22 6.67 -14.77 7.83
CA GLN A 22 6.88 -16.22 7.71
C GLN A 22 7.09 -16.65 6.25
N LEU A 23 6.40 -16.02 5.31
CA LEU A 23 6.55 -16.33 3.87
C LEU A 23 7.82 -15.71 3.26
N LEU A 24 8.17 -14.48 3.65
CA LEU A 24 9.27 -13.72 3.02
C LEU A 24 10.62 -13.89 3.74
N ASN A 25 10.61 -14.20 5.04
CA ASN A 25 11.80 -14.26 5.90
C ASN A 25 11.62 -15.32 7.02
N PRO A 26 11.35 -16.59 6.69
CA PRO A 26 10.96 -17.64 7.66
C PRO A 26 11.97 -17.85 8.80
N ASP A 27 13.25 -17.62 8.52
CA ASP A 27 14.35 -17.81 9.48
C ASP A 27 14.73 -16.53 10.22
N ASN A 28 13.99 -15.43 10.03
CA ASN A 28 14.29 -14.10 10.60
C ASN A 28 15.73 -13.62 10.33
N ARG A 29 16.27 -13.93 9.15
CA ARG A 29 17.66 -13.60 8.77
C ARG A 29 17.86 -12.11 8.53
N ILE A 30 16.82 -11.42 8.08
CA ILE A 30 16.81 -9.97 7.85
C ILE A 30 16.04 -9.30 9.00
N PRO A 31 16.59 -8.26 9.67
CA PRO A 31 15.84 -7.49 10.66
C PRO A 31 14.61 -6.83 10.04
N ALA A 32 13.45 -6.99 10.68
CA ALA A 32 12.20 -6.38 10.24
C ALA A 32 11.79 -5.23 11.16
N CYS A 33 11.18 -4.20 10.58
CA CYS A 33 10.50 -3.12 11.30
C CYS A 33 9.03 -3.13 10.87
N ILE A 34 8.12 -3.27 11.83
CA ILE A 34 6.68 -3.28 11.57
C ILE A 34 6.14 -1.87 11.82
N VAL A 35 5.48 -1.32 10.82
CA VAL A 35 4.86 0.01 10.89
C VAL A 35 3.35 -0.18 10.96
N SER A 36 2.73 0.34 12.02
CA SER A 36 1.29 0.27 12.17
C SER A 36 0.58 1.08 11.09
N SER A 37 -0.47 0.51 10.51
CA SER A 37 -1.36 1.24 9.60
C SER A 37 -2.47 1.94 10.39
N ASN A 38 -2.41 3.28 10.48
CA ASN A 38 -3.48 4.04 11.12
C ASN A 38 -4.67 4.18 10.17
N MET A 39 -5.75 3.43 10.47
CA MET A 39 -6.99 3.44 9.69
C MET A 39 -7.66 4.81 9.62
N TYR A 40 -7.38 5.71 10.56
CA TYR A 40 -7.92 7.07 10.59
C TYR A 40 -7.02 8.11 9.92
N ALA A 41 -5.78 7.76 9.57
CA ALA A 41 -4.86 8.68 8.94
C ALA A 41 -5.36 9.08 7.54
N ASN A 42 -5.19 10.36 7.21
CA ASN A 42 -5.46 10.85 5.86
C ASN A 42 -4.23 10.61 4.95
N ARG A 43 -4.38 10.95 3.66
CA ARG A 43 -3.31 10.80 2.66
C ARG A 43 -2.04 11.55 3.05
N ALA A 44 -2.18 12.80 3.49
CA ALA A 44 -1.03 13.64 3.80
C ALA A 44 -0.20 13.06 4.96
N GLU A 45 -0.86 12.60 6.04
CA GLU A 45 -0.19 11.93 7.15
C GLU A 45 0.52 10.65 6.70
N THR A 46 -0.10 9.87 5.82
CA THR A 46 0.46 8.62 5.28
C THR A 46 1.70 8.89 4.41
N ILE A 47 1.66 9.95 3.60
CA ILE A 47 2.80 10.37 2.77
C ILE A 47 3.95 10.89 3.64
N VAL A 48 3.65 11.71 4.65
CA VAL A 48 4.67 12.22 5.59
C VAL A 48 5.38 11.06 6.29
N LEU A 49 4.64 10.03 6.71
CA LEU A 49 5.23 8.82 7.30
C LEU A 49 6.18 8.10 6.34
N GLY A 50 5.79 7.96 5.07
CA GLY A 50 6.63 7.31 4.06
C GLY A 50 7.88 8.11 3.71
N LYS A 51 7.75 9.43 3.51
CA LYS A 51 8.89 10.34 3.29
C LYS A 51 9.86 10.29 4.48
N ALA A 52 9.36 10.35 5.72
CA ALA A 52 10.19 10.22 6.92
C ALA A 52 10.93 8.88 6.99
N ALA A 53 10.29 7.77 6.62
CA ALA A 53 10.94 6.46 6.56
C ALA A 53 12.08 6.45 5.52
N ARG A 54 11.85 7.02 4.33
CA ARG A 54 12.84 7.16 3.27
C ARG A 54 14.04 8.00 3.71
N ASP A 55 13.79 9.15 4.33
CA ASP A 55 14.83 10.07 4.78
C ASP A 55 15.74 9.40 5.82
N VAL A 56 15.14 8.70 6.80
CA VAL A 56 15.90 7.95 7.81
C VAL A 56 16.73 6.81 7.19
N LEU A 57 16.19 6.11 6.18
CA LEU A 57 16.95 5.07 5.46
C LEU A 57 18.17 5.65 4.73
N ALA A 58 17.99 6.81 4.09
CA ALA A 58 19.07 7.53 3.42
C ALA A 58 20.13 8.05 4.40
N GLU A 59 19.71 8.69 5.49
CA GLU A 59 20.60 9.17 6.56
C GLU A 59 21.42 8.04 7.18
N GLN A 60 20.82 6.86 7.34
CA GLN A 60 21.51 5.67 7.88
C GLN A 60 22.34 4.92 6.84
N GLY A 61 22.26 5.29 5.55
CA GLY A 61 22.92 4.57 4.46
C GLY A 61 22.46 3.11 4.31
N LYS A 62 21.23 2.79 4.75
CA LYS A 62 20.70 1.42 4.74
C LYS A 62 19.96 1.12 3.44
N LYS A 63 20.08 -0.13 3.00
CA LYS A 63 19.20 -0.71 1.98
C LYS A 63 18.08 -1.47 2.69
N ALA A 64 16.83 -1.22 2.30
CA ALA A 64 15.66 -1.86 2.89
C ALA A 64 14.72 -2.39 1.79
N ILE A 65 13.92 -3.39 2.16
CA ILE A 65 12.82 -3.90 1.35
C ILE A 65 11.54 -3.37 1.95
N VAL A 66 10.73 -2.70 1.14
CA VAL A 66 9.40 -2.24 1.53
C VAL A 66 8.41 -3.37 1.28
N VAL A 67 7.79 -3.87 2.36
CA VAL A 67 6.74 -4.90 2.28
C VAL A 67 5.41 -4.26 2.62
N VAL A 68 4.46 -4.35 1.69
CA VAL A 68 3.08 -3.89 1.90
C VAL A 68 2.14 -5.08 1.86
N VAL A 69 1.41 -5.26 2.95
CA VAL A 69 0.33 -6.25 3.06
C VAL A 69 -1.00 -5.50 2.96
N ALA A 70 -1.69 -5.68 1.84
CA ALA A 70 -2.96 -5.00 1.57
C ALA A 70 -3.89 -5.90 0.76
N SER A 71 -5.19 -5.66 0.88
CA SER A 71 -6.20 -6.33 0.06
C SER A 71 -6.45 -5.56 -1.23
N LEU A 72 -6.70 -6.27 -2.33
CA LEU A 72 -7.29 -5.69 -3.54
C LEU A 72 -8.81 -5.49 -3.31
N SER A 73 -9.67 -6.22 -4.05
CA SER A 73 -11.07 -6.38 -3.66
C SER A 73 -11.19 -7.14 -2.34
N ASN A 74 -12.22 -6.84 -1.54
CA ASN A 74 -12.42 -7.45 -0.22
C ASN A 74 -13.82 -8.05 -0.01
N ARG A 75 -14.57 -8.24 -1.10
CA ARG A 75 -15.87 -8.92 -1.01
C ARG A 75 -15.62 -10.42 -0.94
N MET A 76 -15.99 -11.02 0.18
CA MET A 76 -15.79 -12.44 0.45
C MET A 76 -17.13 -13.17 0.41
N PHE A 77 -17.10 -14.47 0.12
CA PHE A 77 -18.27 -15.31 0.29
C PHE A 77 -18.60 -15.48 1.78
N THR A 78 -19.88 -15.66 2.10
CA THR A 78 -20.34 -15.86 3.48
C THR A 78 -20.51 -17.33 3.84
N GLU A 79 -20.45 -18.19 2.83
CA GLU A 79 -20.58 -19.64 2.96
C GLU A 79 -19.22 -20.29 2.71
N HIS A 80 -19.06 -21.52 3.20
CA HIS A 80 -17.85 -22.29 2.95
C HIS A 80 -17.72 -22.61 1.46
N ILE A 81 -16.51 -22.49 0.93
CA ILE A 81 -16.15 -22.78 -0.45
C ILE A 81 -14.84 -23.53 -0.42
N ASP A 82 -14.77 -24.64 -1.16
CA ASP A 82 -13.54 -25.38 -1.37
C ASP A 82 -12.59 -24.56 -2.24
N GLU A 83 -11.28 -24.64 -1.95
CA GLU A 83 -10.25 -23.82 -2.61
C GLU A 83 -10.27 -23.96 -4.14
N VAL A 84 -10.63 -25.15 -4.65
CA VAL A 84 -10.71 -25.46 -6.08
C VAL A 84 -11.90 -24.80 -6.79
N ASP A 85 -12.94 -24.44 -6.04
CA ASP A 85 -14.16 -23.81 -6.54
C ASP A 85 -14.18 -22.30 -6.29
N ASP A 86 -13.12 -21.78 -5.65
CA ASP A 86 -13.00 -20.37 -5.34
C ASP A 86 -12.83 -19.51 -6.58
N ARG A 87 -13.34 -18.28 -6.49
CA ARG A 87 -13.39 -17.32 -7.60
C ARG A 87 -13.61 -15.93 -7.07
N ILE A 88 -13.27 -14.92 -7.86
CA ILE A 88 -13.58 -13.54 -7.49
C ILE A 88 -15.10 -13.34 -7.40
N HIS A 89 -15.56 -12.73 -6.30
CA HIS A 89 -16.99 -12.65 -5.96
C HIS A 89 -17.82 -11.92 -7.03
N SER A 90 -17.26 -10.94 -7.75
CA SER A 90 -17.95 -10.31 -8.87
C SER A 90 -17.01 -9.88 -9.98
N GLN A 91 -17.49 -9.91 -11.23
CA GLN A 91 -16.70 -9.51 -12.40
C GLN A 91 -16.15 -8.08 -12.25
N LYS A 92 -16.97 -7.17 -11.69
CA LYS A 92 -16.54 -5.80 -11.43
C LYS A 92 -15.34 -5.75 -10.49
N ASP A 93 -15.31 -6.58 -9.45
CA ASP A 93 -14.18 -6.64 -8.52
C ASP A 93 -12.93 -7.19 -9.23
N ASP A 94 -13.08 -8.20 -10.10
CA ASP A 94 -11.97 -8.76 -10.88
C ASP A 94 -11.39 -7.75 -11.88
N ASP A 95 -12.25 -7.06 -12.63
CA ASP A 95 -11.84 -6.02 -13.58
C ASP A 95 -11.01 -4.93 -12.89
N TRP A 96 -11.41 -4.54 -11.67
CA TRP A 96 -10.68 -3.56 -10.87
C TRP A 96 -9.35 -4.09 -10.35
N ASN A 97 -9.33 -5.32 -9.84
CA ASN A 97 -8.10 -5.97 -9.42
C ASN A 97 -7.09 -5.99 -10.56
N ARG A 98 -7.50 -6.47 -11.74
CA ARG A 98 -6.68 -6.50 -12.94
C ARG A 98 -6.20 -5.12 -13.35
N LYS A 99 -7.06 -4.10 -13.24
CA LYS A 99 -6.65 -2.73 -13.56
C LYS A 99 -5.55 -2.23 -12.63
N ILE A 100 -5.64 -2.48 -11.33
CA ILE A 100 -4.58 -2.15 -10.36
C ILE A 100 -3.29 -2.90 -10.69
N LEU A 101 -3.41 -4.19 -11.04
CA LEU A 101 -2.28 -5.04 -11.40
C LEU A 101 -1.57 -4.56 -12.68
N GLU A 102 -2.29 -4.00 -13.66
CA GLU A 102 -1.67 -3.37 -14.84
C GLU A 102 -0.75 -2.21 -14.45
N PHE A 103 -1.17 -1.35 -13.52
CA PHE A 103 -0.32 -0.24 -13.04
C PHE A 103 0.94 -0.77 -12.34
N PHE A 104 0.78 -1.78 -11.49
CA PHE A 104 1.91 -2.42 -10.84
C PHE A 104 2.86 -3.06 -11.84
N ALA A 105 2.38 -3.88 -12.78
CA ALA A 105 3.18 -4.50 -13.82
C ALA A 105 3.91 -3.46 -14.70
N ALA A 106 3.26 -2.33 -14.96
CA ALA A 106 3.87 -1.23 -15.70
C ALA A 106 4.85 -0.39 -14.86
N GLY A 107 5.03 -0.67 -13.56
CA GLY A 107 5.88 0.12 -12.67
C GLY A 107 5.35 1.53 -12.37
N ARG A 108 4.05 1.75 -12.59
CA ARG A 108 3.37 3.05 -12.49
C ARG A 108 2.89 3.32 -11.06
N LEU A 109 3.82 3.27 -10.10
CA LEU A 109 3.53 3.40 -8.67
C LEU A 109 2.99 4.79 -8.29
N GLU A 110 3.53 5.85 -8.88
CA GLU A 110 3.06 7.22 -8.63
C GLU A 110 1.63 7.41 -9.12
N ASP A 111 1.33 6.97 -10.34
CA ASP A 111 -0.02 7.06 -10.90
C ASP A 111 -1.03 6.34 -10.01
N LEU A 112 -0.70 5.12 -9.57
CA LEU A 112 -1.54 4.36 -8.65
C LEU A 112 -1.82 5.13 -7.35
N SER A 113 -0.81 5.82 -6.83
CA SER A 113 -0.94 6.63 -5.62
C SER A 113 -1.83 7.86 -5.80
N GLN A 114 -1.95 8.38 -7.02
CA GLN A 114 -2.73 9.59 -7.35
C GLN A 114 -4.16 9.26 -7.83
N LEU A 115 -4.32 8.22 -8.64
CA LEU A 115 -5.61 7.70 -9.17
C LEU A 115 -6.67 7.43 -8.09
N SER A 116 -6.25 7.28 -6.83
CA SER A 116 -7.15 7.18 -5.68
C SER A 116 -8.19 8.32 -5.56
N ARG A 117 -7.93 9.53 -6.09
CA ARG A 117 -8.82 10.71 -5.96
C ARG A 117 -10.10 10.61 -6.81
N ASP A 118 -9.95 10.35 -8.11
CA ASP A 118 -11.09 10.33 -9.05
C ASP A 118 -11.89 9.04 -8.98
N ILE A 119 -11.20 7.95 -8.63
CA ILE A 119 -11.77 6.61 -8.62
C ILE A 119 -12.72 6.39 -7.43
N HIS A 120 -12.42 6.95 -6.25
CA HIS A 120 -13.30 6.86 -5.08
C HIS A 120 -14.73 7.35 -5.35
N GLY A 121 -14.91 8.35 -6.22
CA GLY A 121 -16.24 8.89 -6.56
C GLY A 121 -17.03 8.03 -7.55
N GLN A 122 -16.35 7.34 -8.48
CA GLN A 122 -16.98 6.53 -9.52
C GLN A 122 -17.33 5.11 -9.05
N ILE A 123 -16.64 4.62 -8.02
CA ILE A 123 -16.81 3.26 -7.54
C ILE A 123 -17.79 3.23 -6.35
N ARG A 124 -18.99 2.67 -6.57
CA ARG A 124 -19.91 2.20 -5.50
C ARG A 124 -19.39 0.95 -4.73
N VAL A 125 -18.09 0.88 -4.48
CA VAL A 125 -17.41 -0.13 -3.67
C VAL A 125 -16.60 0.67 -2.68
N SER A 126 -17.24 1.01 -1.56
CA SER A 126 -16.70 1.81 -0.45
C SER A 126 -15.54 1.14 0.30
N LYS A 127 -14.90 0.15 -0.32
CA LYS A 127 -14.15 -0.91 0.35
C LYS A 127 -12.87 -1.31 -0.41
N VAL A 128 -12.31 -0.44 -1.26
CA VAL A 128 -10.96 -0.68 -1.80
C VAL A 128 -9.94 -0.22 -0.75
N VAL A 129 -9.32 -1.18 -0.07
CA VAL A 129 -8.42 -0.94 1.09
C VAL A 129 -6.97 -0.67 0.66
N ALA A 130 -6.64 -0.89 -0.61
CA ALA A 130 -5.27 -0.82 -1.14
C ALA A 130 -4.63 0.57 -1.18
N TYR A 131 -5.40 1.67 -1.13
CA TYR A 131 -4.83 2.99 -1.43
C TYR A 131 -3.92 3.56 -0.33
N LYS A 132 -4.26 3.40 0.96
CA LYS A 132 -3.40 3.92 2.03
C LYS A 132 -2.03 3.24 2.05
N PRO A 133 -1.96 1.89 1.99
CA PRO A 133 -0.67 1.22 1.90
C PRO A 133 0.10 1.59 0.63
N ALA A 134 -0.57 1.79 -0.51
CA ALA A 134 0.06 2.27 -1.75
C ALA A 134 0.63 3.70 -1.61
N TRP A 135 -0.05 4.61 -0.92
CA TRP A 135 0.49 5.96 -0.64
C TRP A 135 1.76 5.91 0.20
N TRP A 136 1.77 5.07 1.24
CA TRP A 136 2.96 4.89 2.07
C TRP A 136 4.11 4.25 1.27
N MET A 137 3.80 3.24 0.44
CA MET A 137 4.78 2.59 -0.44
C MET A 137 5.41 3.57 -1.41
N ALA A 138 4.59 4.34 -2.15
CA ALA A 138 5.06 5.35 -3.09
C ALA A 138 5.90 6.42 -2.40
N ALA A 139 5.45 6.95 -1.27
CA ALA A 139 6.21 7.94 -0.52
C ALA A 139 7.58 7.39 -0.02
N THR A 140 7.60 6.13 0.42
CA THR A 140 8.83 5.48 0.93
C THR A 140 9.79 5.12 -0.19
N MET A 141 9.29 4.61 -1.32
CA MET A 141 10.12 4.17 -2.45
C MET A 141 10.54 5.30 -3.38
N GLY A 142 9.83 6.43 -3.37
CA GLY A 142 9.95 7.50 -4.36
C GLY A 142 8.63 7.72 -5.13
N GLN A 143 8.18 8.96 -5.21
CA GLN A 143 7.01 9.33 -6.03
C GLN A 143 7.48 9.54 -7.47
N HIS A 144 7.70 8.43 -8.18
CA HIS A 144 8.03 8.42 -9.61
C HIS A 144 7.66 7.06 -10.20
N ASN A 145 7.70 6.92 -11.53
CA ASN A 145 7.32 5.67 -12.21
C ASN A 145 8.51 4.84 -12.75
N ASN A 146 9.70 5.04 -12.17
CA ASN A 146 10.94 4.37 -12.54
C ASN A 146 11.12 3.01 -11.85
N TYR A 147 10.10 2.14 -11.96
CA TYR A 147 10.12 0.79 -11.38
C TYR A 147 9.95 -0.28 -12.46
N ALA A 148 10.68 -1.38 -12.32
CA ALA A 148 10.35 -2.64 -12.96
C ALA A 148 9.35 -3.37 -12.08
N GLY A 149 8.13 -3.53 -12.56
CA GLY A 149 7.06 -4.21 -11.85
C GLY A 149 6.74 -5.58 -12.43
N GLU A 150 6.44 -6.54 -11.57
CA GLU A 150 6.05 -7.89 -11.95
C GLU A 150 4.91 -8.37 -11.06
N VAL A 151 3.87 -8.94 -11.67
CA VAL A 151 2.79 -9.63 -10.96
C VAL A 151 3.13 -11.12 -10.98
N LEU A 152 3.60 -11.64 -9.84
CA LEU A 152 4.05 -13.02 -9.71
C LEU A 152 2.89 -14.01 -9.67
N ALA A 153 1.79 -13.63 -9.02
CA ALA A 153 0.57 -14.42 -8.93
C ALA A 153 -0.64 -13.51 -8.70
N TYR A 154 -1.81 -13.92 -9.21
CA TYR A 154 -3.09 -13.31 -8.90
C TYR A 154 -4.17 -14.39 -8.91
N GLU A 155 -4.81 -14.60 -7.76
CA GLU A 155 -5.80 -15.65 -7.55
C GLU A 155 -6.95 -15.18 -6.65
N ALA A 156 -8.03 -15.96 -6.62
CA ALA A 156 -9.10 -15.76 -5.65
C ALA A 156 -8.65 -16.23 -4.25
N LEU A 157 -9.05 -15.45 -3.24
CA LEU A 157 -8.90 -15.77 -1.83
C LEU A 157 -10.25 -15.59 -1.14
N HIS A 158 -11.02 -16.67 -1.09
CA HIS A 158 -12.37 -16.76 -0.57
C HIS A 158 -13.31 -15.66 -1.09
N GLY A 159 -13.33 -15.46 -2.42
CA GLY A 159 -14.08 -14.37 -3.06
C GLY A 159 -13.30 -13.08 -3.32
N SER A 160 -12.25 -12.83 -2.55
CA SER A 160 -11.42 -11.61 -2.65
C SER A 160 -10.25 -11.79 -3.62
N GLY A 161 -9.67 -10.68 -4.09
CA GLY A 161 -8.48 -10.74 -4.94
C GLY A 161 -7.19 -10.76 -4.13
N GLY A 162 -6.37 -11.79 -4.32
CA GLY A 162 -5.03 -11.90 -3.75
C GLY A 162 -3.96 -11.81 -4.83
N ALA A 163 -2.91 -11.02 -4.62
CA ALA A 163 -1.79 -10.95 -5.56
C ALA A 163 -0.44 -10.86 -4.84
N VAL A 164 0.60 -11.39 -5.49
CA VAL A 164 1.99 -11.19 -5.10
C VAL A 164 2.66 -10.37 -6.20
N ILE A 165 3.26 -9.24 -5.81
CA ILE A 165 3.77 -8.23 -6.74
C ILE A 165 5.17 -7.83 -6.28
N THR A 166 6.08 -7.63 -7.23
CA THR A 166 7.38 -7.02 -6.97
C THR A 166 7.50 -5.68 -7.71
N LEU A 167 8.19 -4.73 -7.09
CA LEU A 167 8.58 -3.47 -7.69
C LEU A 167 10.05 -3.22 -7.36
N THR A 168 10.89 -3.14 -8.40
CA THR A 168 12.32 -2.90 -8.26
C THR A 168 12.67 -1.53 -8.85
N PRO A 169 13.35 -0.62 -8.12
CA PRO A 169 13.84 0.63 -8.68
C PRO A 169 14.74 0.39 -9.89
N THR A 170 14.60 1.22 -10.92
CA THR A 170 15.43 1.16 -12.13
C THR A 170 15.89 2.54 -12.54
N ASP A 171 17.06 2.63 -13.19
CA ASP A 171 17.60 3.89 -13.75
C ASP A 171 16.91 4.30 -15.06
N GLY A 172 15.89 3.54 -15.49
CA GLY A 172 15.24 3.70 -16.79
C GLY A 172 14.49 5.02 -16.89
N SER A 173 15.02 5.93 -17.70
CA SER A 173 14.28 7.04 -18.31
C SER A 173 13.15 6.46 -19.17
N PHE A 174 11.91 6.55 -18.68
CA PHE A 174 10.73 6.30 -19.50
C PHE A 174 9.86 7.56 -19.46
N GLY A 175 10.18 8.53 -20.31
CA GLY A 175 9.45 9.80 -20.48
C GLY A 175 7.97 9.66 -20.88
N ASP A 176 7.44 8.45 -20.96
CA ASP A 176 6.03 8.15 -21.25
C ASP A 176 5.20 7.82 -19.99
N LYS A 177 5.80 7.91 -18.79
CA LYS A 177 5.12 7.59 -17.52
C LYS A 177 5.05 8.77 -16.56
N GLU A 178 5.35 10.01 -16.96
CA GLU A 178 5.29 11.13 -16.01
C GLU A 178 3.85 11.54 -15.70
N PHE A 179 3.54 11.69 -14.42
CA PHE A 179 2.29 12.24 -13.93
C PHE A 179 2.47 13.75 -13.74
N ASP A 180 1.80 14.57 -14.56
CA ASP A 180 2.00 16.01 -14.64
C ASP A 180 1.09 16.79 -13.66
N GLU A 181 1.20 16.52 -12.35
CA GLU A 181 0.47 17.28 -11.32
C GLU A 181 1.41 17.68 -10.16
N ASP A 182 1.35 18.95 -9.75
CA ASP A 182 2.26 19.59 -8.78
C ASP A 182 2.44 18.78 -7.48
N ASP A 183 3.69 18.42 -7.14
CA ASP A 183 4.02 17.62 -5.97
C ASP A 183 3.91 18.44 -4.67
N VAL A 184 3.34 17.83 -3.62
CA VAL A 184 3.25 18.46 -2.30
C VAL A 184 4.54 18.16 -1.55
N GLU A 185 5.55 19.01 -1.79
CA GLU A 185 6.87 18.94 -1.17
C GLU A 185 6.82 19.21 0.35
N PHE A 186 5.90 20.08 0.81
CA PHE A 186 5.82 20.49 2.22
C PHE A 186 4.40 20.35 2.79
N TYR A 187 4.25 19.53 3.84
CA TYR A 187 3.04 19.49 4.65
C TYR A 187 3.01 20.69 5.61
N HIS A 188 2.30 21.75 5.24
CA HIS A 188 1.87 22.76 6.19
C HIS A 188 0.63 22.23 6.90
N GLY A 189 0.82 21.70 8.12
CA GLY A 189 -0.22 21.02 8.87
C GLY A 189 -1.53 21.78 8.93
N ASP A 190 -2.63 21.02 8.88
CA ASP A 190 -3.96 21.56 9.03
C ASP A 190 -4.09 22.13 10.45
N ARG A 191 -4.22 23.46 10.57
CA ARG A 191 -4.19 24.17 11.85
C ARG A 191 -5.50 24.04 12.64
N ASP A 192 -6.52 23.43 12.05
CA ASP A 192 -7.89 23.44 12.58
C ASP A 192 -8.34 22.10 13.19
N VAL A 193 -7.43 21.13 13.37
CA VAL A 193 -7.77 19.81 13.95
C VAL A 193 -8.20 19.88 15.43
N LEU A 194 -8.03 21.04 16.08
CA LEU A 194 -8.46 21.26 17.47
C LEU A 194 -9.61 22.25 17.62
N ASP A 195 -10.15 22.82 16.53
CA ASP A 195 -11.26 23.75 16.65
C ASP A 195 -12.55 22.98 16.90
N LYS A 196 -12.83 22.74 18.18
CA LYS A 196 -14.15 22.32 18.64
C LYS A 196 -15.08 23.48 18.33
N GLY A 197 -15.76 23.40 17.17
CA GLY A 197 -16.77 24.35 16.75
C GLY A 197 -17.63 24.79 17.94
N MET A 198 -17.68 26.11 18.13
CA MET A 198 -18.52 26.73 19.14
C MET A 198 -19.97 26.27 18.93
N LEU A 199 -20.60 25.86 20.04
CA LEU A 199 -22.05 25.72 20.21
C LEU A 199 -22.78 27.03 19.88
#